data_AF-A0A0H1BAE5-F1
#
_entry.id   AF-A0A0H1BAE5-F1
#
_cell.length_a   1.000
_cell.length_b   1.000
_cell.length_c   1.000
_cell.angle_alpha   90.00
_cell.angle_beta   90.00
_cell.angle_gamma   90.00
#
_symmetry.space_group_name_H-M   'P 1'
#
loop_
_entity.id
_entity.type
_entity.pdbx_description
1 polymer ?
#
loop_
_entity_poly.entity_id
_entity_poly.type
_entity_poly.pdbx_seq_one_letter_code
_entity_poly.pdbx_strand_id
1 'polypeptide(L)'
;MFYDLNVPYVPNDPEISNTLAFLSELGYTTIALSQSVTGKLPADLSPPPLPANPPKSLTLLTRITVNVSDPSQNQRLTPLAQQYSLIALRPLNEKCLALA
;
A
#
# COMPACT_ATOMS: atom_id res chain seq x y z
N MET A 1 -8.64 16.00 10.87
CA MET A 1 -7.53 15.03 10.78
C MET A 1 -7.37 14.68 9.32
N PHE A 2 -6.18 14.86 8.74
CA PHE A 2 -5.93 14.67 7.30
C PHE A 2 -5.18 13.36 7.05
N TYR A 3 -5.64 12.61 6.05
CA TYR A 3 -5.14 11.28 5.69
C TYR A 3 -4.68 11.29 4.23
N ASP A 4 -3.52 10.73 3.96
CA ASP A 4 -3.11 10.39 2.60
C ASP A 4 -2.92 8.87 2.52
N LEU A 5 -3.77 8.21 1.74
CA LEU A 5 -3.83 6.76 1.67
C LEU A 5 -3.13 6.21 0.42
N ASN A 6 -2.33 7.01 -0.30
CA ASN A 6 -1.74 6.59 -1.57
C ASN A 6 -0.31 7.11 -1.83
N VAL A 7 0.51 7.29 -0.80
CA VAL A 7 1.91 7.71 -0.97
C VAL A 7 2.73 6.55 -1.54
N PRO A 8 3.30 6.64 -2.75
CA PRO A 8 4.11 5.57 -3.32
C PRO A 8 5.33 5.27 -2.45
N TYR A 9 5.65 3.99 -2.27
CA TYR A 9 6.78 3.59 -1.44
C TYR A 9 7.56 2.42 -2.02
N VAL A 10 8.88 2.60 -2.09
CA VAL A 10 9.85 1.57 -2.42
C VAL A 10 10.91 1.53 -1.30
N PRO A 11 11.35 0.34 -0.85
CA PRO A 11 12.44 0.25 0.11
C PRO A 11 13.68 0.98 -0.39
N ASN A 12 14.35 1.71 0.51
CA ASN A 12 15.56 2.50 0.23
C ASN A 12 15.34 3.68 -0.74
N ASP A 13 14.10 4.12 -0.92
CA ASP A 13 13.83 5.39 -1.59
C ASP A 13 14.46 6.55 -0.79
N PRO A 14 15.43 7.30 -1.35
CA PRO A 14 16.08 8.40 -0.64
C PRO A 14 15.13 9.57 -0.36
N GLU A 15 14.04 9.74 -1.11
CA GLU A 15 13.15 10.89 -1.01
C GLU A 15 11.99 10.69 -0.05
N ILE A 16 11.79 9.47 0.46
CA ILE A 16 10.64 9.15 1.32
C ILE A 16 10.66 9.97 2.62
N SER A 17 11.84 10.19 3.20
CA SER A 17 11.98 10.95 4.44
C SER A 17 11.58 12.42 4.25
N ASN A 18 12.00 13.03 3.15
CA ASN A 18 11.62 14.40 2.79
C ASN A 18 10.12 14.52 2.54
N THR A 19 9.55 13.54 1.81
CA THR A 19 8.11 13.47 1.53
C THR A 19 7.29 13.38 2.81
N LEU A 20 7.68 12.51 3.76
CA LEU A 20 6.99 12.36 5.04
C LEU A 20 7.11 13.62 5.91
N ALA A 21 8.29 14.25 5.95
CA ALA A 21 8.47 15.52 6.67
C ALA A 21 7.54 16.60 6.12
N PHE A 22 7.50 16.77 4.80
CA PHE A 22 6.63 17.73 4.14
C PHE A 22 5.15 17.45 4.40
N LEU A 23 4.70 16.20 4.31
CA LEU A 23 3.32 15.82 4.61
C LEU A 23 2.94 16.10 6.07
N SER A 24 3.88 15.88 7.01
CA SER A 24 3.67 16.26 8.40
C SER A 24 3.52 17.78 8.58
N GLU A 25 4.31 18.59 7.86
CA GLU A 25 4.21 20.06 7.91
C GLU A 25 2.88 20.57 7.35
N LEU A 26 2.34 19.90 6.32
CA LEU A 26 1.01 20.19 5.79
C LEU A 26 -0.14 19.77 6.72
N GLY A 27 0.15 19.09 7.83
CA GLY A 27 -0.84 18.69 8.82
C GLY A 27 -1.50 17.34 8.55
N TYR A 28 -0.93 16.50 7.67
CA TYR A 28 -1.32 15.09 7.60
C TYR A 28 -0.88 14.37 8.88
N THR A 29 -1.69 13.40 9.30
CA THR A 29 -1.48 12.66 10.55
C THR A 29 -1.39 11.16 10.31
N THR A 30 -1.91 10.68 9.19
CA THR A 30 -1.91 9.25 8.84
C THR A 30 -1.61 9.08 7.37
N ILE A 31 -0.58 8.29 7.08
CA ILE A 31 -0.06 8.08 5.74
C ILE A 31 -0.05 6.58 5.44
N ALA A 32 -0.60 6.16 4.30
CA ALA A 32 -0.45 4.80 3.81
C ALA A 32 0.60 4.70 2.72
N LEU A 33 1.69 4.00 3.03
CA LEU A 33 2.76 3.67 2.10
C LEU A 33 2.27 2.59 1.15
N SER A 34 2.20 2.94 -0.13
CA SER A 34 1.50 2.20 -1.15
C SER A 34 2.42 1.47 -2.10
N GLN A 35 2.15 0.18 -2.28
CA GLN A 35 2.75 -0.67 -3.30
C GLN A 35 1.70 -1.14 -4.30
N SER A 36 2.14 -1.55 -5.49
CA SER A 36 1.29 -2.16 -6.50
C SER A 36 1.90 -3.46 -7.01
N VAL A 37 1.08 -4.49 -7.16
CA VAL A 37 1.48 -5.79 -7.71
C VAL A 37 0.57 -6.16 -8.88
N THR A 38 1.15 -6.76 -9.92
CA THR A 38 0.42 -7.27 -11.08
C THR A 38 0.68 -8.77 -11.20
N GLY A 39 -0.37 -9.53 -11.52
CA GLY A 39 -0.30 -10.98 -11.67
C GLY A 39 -0.40 -11.72 -10.34
N LYS A 40 0.34 -12.82 -10.21
CA LYS A 40 0.29 -13.70 -9.03
C LYS A 40 0.98 -13.05 -7.83
N LEU A 41 0.30 -13.06 -6.67
CA LEU A 41 0.91 -12.63 -5.42
C LEU A 41 2.23 -13.37 -5.12
N PRO A 42 3.25 -12.67 -4.59
CA PRO A 42 4.51 -13.27 -4.18
C PRO A 42 4.32 -14.37 -3.13
N ALA A 43 5.34 -15.23 -2.98
CA ALA A 43 5.32 -16.29 -1.97
C ALA A 43 5.25 -15.68 -0.55
N ASP A 44 6.15 -14.72 -0.31
CA ASP A 44 6.14 -13.84 0.85
C ASP A 44 5.12 -12.71 0.67
N LEU A 45 4.23 -12.57 1.66
CA LEU A 45 3.16 -11.57 1.67
C LEU A 45 3.47 -10.43 2.63
N SER A 46 4.66 -10.40 3.24
CA SER A 46 5.05 -9.33 4.16
C SER A 46 5.17 -7.99 3.43
N PRO A 47 4.76 -6.88 4.07
CA PRO A 47 5.04 -5.56 3.56
C PRO A 47 6.54 -5.25 3.63
N PRO A 48 7.03 -4.31 2.80
CA PRO A 48 8.37 -3.78 2.94
C PRO A 48 8.57 -3.18 4.34
N PRO A 49 9.82 -3.13 4.84
CA PRO A 49 10.12 -2.44 6.09
C PRO A 49 9.70 -0.96 5.98
N LEU A 50 9.15 -0.41 7.05
CA LEU A 50 8.83 1.01 7.13
C LEU A 50 10.13 1.86 7.09
N PRO A 51 10.06 3.11 6.59
CA PRO A 51 11.21 4.00 6.56
C PRO A 51 11.73 4.28 7.98
N ALA A 52 13.05 4.46 8.10
CA ALA A 52 13.68 4.75 9.38
C ALA A 52 13.35 6.19 9.82
N ASN A 53 13.05 6.36 11.12
CA ASN A 53 12.83 7.66 11.77
C ASN A 53 11.75 8.55 11.10
N PRO A 54 10.51 8.07 10.91
CA PRO A 54 9.44 8.92 10.41
C PRO A 54 9.09 10.01 11.45
N PRO A 55 8.52 11.15 11.01
CA PRO A 55 7.99 12.17 11.92
C PRO A 55 7.02 11.55 12.95
N LYS A 56 7.22 11.85 14.24
CA LYS A 56 6.42 11.25 15.35
C LYS A 56 4.93 11.61 15.31
N SER A 57 4.59 12.68 14.62
CA SER A 57 3.23 13.14 14.32
C SER A 57 2.48 12.22 13.37
N LEU A 58 3.19 11.40 12.58
CA LEU A 58 2.61 10.55 11.55
C LEU A 58 2.41 9.12 12.05
N THR A 59 1.21 8.59 11.80
CA THR A 59 0.91 7.16 11.83
C THR A 59 1.11 6.58 10.43
N LEU A 60 2.02 5.61 10.29
CA LEU A 60 2.27 4.95 9.01
C LEU A 60 1.46 3.65 8.90
N LEU A 61 0.81 3.47 7.75
CA LEU A 61 0.07 2.28 7.37
C LEU A 61 0.73 1.64 6.15
N THR A 62 0.57 0.33 6.00
CA THR A 62 1.01 -0.39 4.79
C THR A 62 -0.19 -0.62 3.88
N ARG A 63 -0.05 -0.27 2.59
CA ARG A 63 -1.09 -0.46 1.58
C ARG A 63 -0.56 -1.21 0.38
N ILE A 64 -1.32 -2.19 -0.11
CA ILE A 64 -1.04 -2.88 -1.36
C ILE A 64 -2.23 -2.76 -2.32
N THR A 65 -1.94 -2.41 -3.58
CA THR A 65 -2.89 -2.45 -4.68
C THR A 65 -2.63 -3.69 -5.52
N VAL A 66 -3.61 -4.59 -5.60
CA VAL A 66 -3.53 -5.80 -6.44
C VAL A 66 -4.23 -5.52 -7.76
N ASN A 67 -3.47 -5.57 -8.85
CA ASN A 67 -4.01 -5.41 -10.20
C ASN A 67 -4.57 -6.75 -10.67
N VAL A 68 -5.89 -6.81 -10.84
CA VAL A 68 -6.60 -8.06 -11.15
C VAL A 68 -6.95 -8.09 -12.64
N SER A 69 -6.29 -8.97 -13.38
CA SER A 69 -6.57 -9.24 -14.79
C SER A 69 -7.29 -10.56 -15.03
N ASP A 70 -7.19 -11.50 -14.09
CA ASP A 70 -7.83 -12.82 -14.17
C ASP A 70 -8.49 -13.15 -12.81
N PRO A 71 -9.81 -13.45 -12.79
CA PRO A 71 -10.53 -13.75 -11.56
C PRO A 71 -10.12 -15.07 -10.88
N SER A 72 -9.43 -15.97 -11.59
CA SER A 72 -8.94 -17.24 -11.03
C SER A 72 -7.66 -17.09 -10.19
N GLN A 73 -6.98 -15.95 -10.30
CA GLN A 73 -5.74 -15.66 -9.59
C GLN A 73 -6.00 -15.07 -8.19
N ASN A 74 -4.93 -15.02 -7.37
CA ASN A 74 -4.92 -14.30 -6.08
C ASN A 74 -5.87 -14.84 -5.00
N GLN A 75 -6.03 -16.16 -4.89
CA GLN A 75 -6.77 -16.83 -3.79
C GLN A 75 -6.20 -16.58 -2.37
N ARG A 76 -5.07 -15.87 -2.27
CA ARG A 76 -4.36 -15.55 -1.01
C ARG A 76 -4.66 -14.14 -0.49
N LEU A 77 -5.79 -13.53 -0.86
CA LEU A 77 -6.18 -12.21 -0.34
C LEU A 77 -6.42 -12.22 1.19
N THR A 78 -7.04 -13.27 1.73
CA THR A 78 -7.28 -13.39 3.18
C THR A 78 -5.97 -13.36 4.00
N PRO A 79 -4.95 -14.19 3.71
CA PRO A 79 -3.67 -14.08 4.44
C PRO A 79 -2.93 -12.77 4.14
N LEU A 80 -3.09 -12.18 2.96
CA LEU A 80 -2.53 -10.85 2.65
C LEU A 80 -3.14 -9.76 3.55
N ALA A 81 -4.45 -9.85 3.84
CA ALA A 81 -5.17 -8.89 4.68
C ALA A 81 -4.71 -8.89 6.14
N GLN A 82 -4.05 -9.97 6.58
CA GLN A 82 -3.45 -10.04 7.91
C GLN A 82 -2.08 -9.36 7.99
N GLN A 83 -1.43 -9.09 6.85
CA GLN A 83 -0.09 -8.51 6.78
C GLN A 83 -0.09 -7.01 6.46
N TYR A 84 -1.08 -6.55 5.70
CA TYR A 84 -1.22 -5.15 5.32
C TYR A 84 -2.30 -4.45 6.13
N SER A 85 -2.11 -3.15 6.41
CA SER A 85 -3.17 -2.33 7.00
C SER A 85 -4.33 -2.09 6.03
N LEU A 86 -4.02 -1.98 4.73
CA LEU A 86 -4.98 -1.70 3.66
C LEU A 86 -4.71 -2.55 2.42
N ILE A 87 -5.77 -3.08 1.82
CA ILE A 87 -5.73 -3.73 0.50
C ILE A 87 -6.66 -2.97 -0.44
N ALA A 88 -6.17 -2.66 -1.63
CA ALA A 88 -6.96 -2.14 -2.74
C ALA A 88 -6.93 -3.15 -3.90
N LEU A 89 -8.05 -3.26 -4.61
CA LEU A 89 -8.13 -4.02 -5.86
C LEU A 89 -8.23 -3.03 -7.02
N ARG A 90 -7.44 -3.26 -8.07
CA ARG A 90 -7.54 -2.53 -9.34
C ARG A 90 -7.94 -3.51 -10.45
N PRO A 91 -9.24 -3.69 -10.71
CA PRO A 91 -9.69 -4.54 -11.81
C PRO A 91 -9.30 -3.92 -13.16
N LEU A 92 -8.82 -4.74 -14.08
CA LEU A 92 -8.36 -4.31 -15.41
C LEU A 92 -9.32 -4.68 -16.54
N ASN A 93 -10.43 -5.35 -16.22
CA ASN A 93 -11.49 -5.70 -17.16
C ASN A 93 -12.82 -5.89 -16.43
N GLU A 94 -13.92 -5.97 -17.20
CA GLU A 94 -15.29 -6.08 -16.70
C GLU A 94 -15.51 -7.33 -15.83
N LYS A 95 -14.91 -8.46 -16.20
CA LYS A 95 -15.06 -9.72 -15.44
C LYS A 95 -14.45 -9.59 -14.04
N CYS A 96 -13.27 -8.99 -13.94
CA CYS A 96 -12.62 -8.73 -12.65
C CYS A 96 -13.34 -7.65 -11.85
N LEU A 97 -13.91 -6.63 -12.50
CA LEU A 97 -14.71 -5.61 -11.83
C LEU A 97 -15.97 -6.18 -11.20
N ALA A 98 -16.64 -7.13 -11.87
CA ALA A 98 -17.86 -7.76 -11.36
C ALA A 98 -17.64 -8.63 -10.10
N LEU A 99 -16.40 -8.96 -9.77
CA LEU A 99 -16.03 -9.79 -8.62
C LEU A 99 -15.37 -9.01 -7.47
N ALA A 100 -14.99 -7.77 -7.72
CA ALA A 100 -14.33 -6.88 -6.75
C ALA A 100 -15.35 -6.18 -5.86
#